data_AF-A0A968JKM2-F1
#
_entry.id   AF-A0A968JKM2-F1
#
_cell.length_a   1.000
_cell.length_b   1.000
_cell.length_c   1.000
_cell.angle_alpha   90.00
_cell.angle_beta   90.00
_cell.angle_gamma   90.00
#
_symmetry.space_group_name_H-M   'P 1'
#
loop_
_entity.id
_entity.type
_entity.pdbx_description
1 polymer ?
#
loop_
_entity_poly.entity_id
_entity_poly.type
_entity_poly.pdbx_seq_one_letter_code
_entity_poly.pdbx_strand_id
1 'polypeptide(L)'
;MKIYNVTPSSAWQSAIQRMDRLYPKLPPAQQHLLEFAVWTGATIEDLACQMNKSPSTIRNQMYSIREKAAEVGYDKYPTWHRILIDAGIYFAYCQQIPVTKS
;
A
#
# COMPACT_ATOMS: atom_id res chain seq x y z
N MET A 1 0.81 28.81 -8.16
CA MET A 1 1.22 27.64 -7.38
C MET A 1 2.61 27.24 -7.85
N LYS A 2 3.67 27.39 -7.02
CA LYS A 2 5.03 26.97 -7.42
C LYS A 2 5.09 25.44 -7.37
N ILE A 3 5.34 24.79 -8.51
CA ILE A 3 5.60 23.36 -8.56
C ILE A 3 7.07 23.19 -8.16
N TYR A 4 7.31 22.76 -6.93
CA TYR A 4 8.65 22.33 -6.51
C TYR A 4 8.91 21.00 -7.20
N ASN A 5 9.90 20.95 -8.09
CA ASN A 5 10.43 19.68 -8.59
C ASN A 5 11.12 18.98 -7.42
N VAL A 6 10.36 18.16 -6.69
CA VAL A 6 10.88 17.31 -5.63
C VAL A 6 11.67 16.19 -6.29
N THR A 7 13.01 16.27 -6.26
CA THR A 7 13.85 15.11 -6.58
C THR A 7 13.49 14.01 -5.59
N PRO A 8 12.97 12.85 -6.02
CA PRO A 8 12.56 11.80 -5.10
C PRO A 8 13.79 11.33 -4.32
N SER A 9 13.68 11.33 -2.99
CA SER A 9 14.74 10.81 -2.13
C SER A 9 14.94 9.32 -2.36
N SER A 10 16.09 8.79 -1.95
CA SER A 10 16.34 7.33 -1.98
C SER A 10 15.29 6.55 -1.19
N ALA A 11 14.74 7.11 -0.12
CA ALA A 11 13.63 6.53 0.64
C ALA A 11 12.34 6.44 -0.20
N TRP A 12 12.03 7.48 -0.99
CA TRP A 12 10.88 7.52 -1.89
C TRP A 12 10.99 6.46 -2.99
N GLN A 13 12.14 6.39 -3.68
CA GLN A 13 12.40 5.39 -4.71
C GLN A 13 12.34 3.96 -4.15
N SER A 14 12.90 3.76 -2.95
CA SER A 14 12.91 2.46 -2.28
C SER A 14 11.49 2.00 -1.88
N ALA A 15 10.62 2.94 -1.47
CA ALA A 15 9.21 2.66 -1.22
C ALA A 15 8.49 2.19 -2.49
N ILE A 16 8.66 2.91 -3.61
CA ILE A 16 8.11 2.52 -4.91
C ILE A 16 8.59 1.13 -5.30
N GLN A 17 9.90 0.85 -5.24
CA GLN A 17 10.47 -0.45 -5.61
C GLN A 17 9.98 -1.61 -4.73
N ARG A 18 9.72 -1.37 -3.44
CA ARG A 18 9.12 -2.38 -2.56
C ARG A 18 7.67 -2.66 -2.93
N MET A 19 6.89 -1.60 -3.16
CA MET A 19 5.48 -1.71 -3.53
C MET A 19 5.26 -2.31 -4.92
N ASP A 20 6.12 -1.97 -5.88
CA ASP A 20 6.11 -2.52 -7.24
C ASP A 20 6.34 -4.05 -7.24
N ARG A 21 7.09 -4.57 -6.26
CA ARG A 21 7.25 -6.02 -6.06
C ARG A 21 6.13 -6.66 -5.25
N LEU A 22 5.52 -5.92 -4.32
CA LEU A 22 4.48 -6.42 -3.42
C LEU A 22 3.10 -6.43 -4.07
N TYR A 23 2.65 -5.28 -4.55
CA TYR A 23 1.29 -5.02 -5.02
C TYR A 23 0.80 -6.01 -6.10
N PRO A 24 1.58 -6.34 -7.15
CA PRO A 24 1.13 -7.32 -8.14
C PRO A 24 1.07 -8.77 -7.62
N LYS A 25 1.68 -9.06 -6.45
CA LYS A 25 1.59 -10.38 -5.81
C LYS A 25 0.40 -10.52 -4.86
N LEU A 26 -0.29 -9.42 -4.58
CA LEU A 26 -1.49 -9.43 -3.74
C LEU A 26 -2.70 -9.84 -4.58
N PRO A 27 -3.58 -10.73 -4.08
CA PRO A 27 -4.88 -10.96 -4.68
C PRO A 27 -5.71 -9.66 -4.77
N PRO A 28 -6.66 -9.55 -5.71
CA PRO A 28 -7.46 -8.32 -5.89
C PRO A 28 -8.13 -7.82 -4.60
N ALA A 29 -8.62 -8.73 -3.76
CA ALA A 29 -9.23 -8.36 -2.47
C ALA A 29 -8.23 -7.73 -1.49
N GLN A 30 -6.96 -8.13 -1.53
CA GLN A 30 -5.89 -7.57 -0.69
C GLN A 30 -5.35 -6.25 -1.26
N GLN A 31 -5.30 -6.11 -2.59
CA GLN A 31 -5.00 -4.84 -3.25
C GLN A 31 -6.04 -3.78 -2.85
N HIS A 32 -7.32 -4.12 -2.97
CA HIS A 32 -8.41 -3.22 -2.58
C HIS A 32 -8.37 -2.87 -1.09
N LEU A 33 -8.10 -3.84 -0.20
CA LEU A 33 -7.89 -3.57 1.23
C LEU A 33 -6.75 -2.57 1.45
N LEU A 34 -5.61 -2.75 0.77
CA LEU A 34 -4.44 -1.90 0.94
C LEU A 34 -4.69 -0.48 0.42
N GLU A 35 -5.29 -0.34 -0.76
CA GLU A 35 -5.72 0.96 -1.29
C GLU A 35 -6.66 1.66 -0.33
N PHE A 36 -7.72 0.98 0.09
CA PHE A 36 -8.74 1.58 0.94
C PHE A 36 -8.15 1.99 2.29
N ALA A 37 -7.28 1.16 2.90
CA ALA A 37 -6.61 1.49 4.15
C ALA A 37 -5.68 2.71 4.04
N VAL A 38 -4.99 2.88 2.90
CA VAL A 38 -4.16 4.06 2.65
C VAL A 38 -4.99 5.33 2.50
N TRP A 39 -6.10 5.27 1.76
CA TRP A 39 -6.93 6.45 1.48
C TRP A 39 -7.74 6.94 2.69
N THR A 40 -8.15 6.03 3.56
CA THR A 40 -9.07 6.34 4.65
C THR A 40 -8.38 6.48 6.01
N GLY A 41 -7.21 5.87 6.20
CA GLY A 41 -6.62 5.71 7.53
C GLY A 41 -7.52 4.93 8.50
N ALA A 42 -8.48 4.16 7.96
CA ALA A 42 -9.54 3.48 8.67
C ALA A 42 -9.02 2.42 9.65
N THR A 43 -9.75 2.25 10.76
CA THR A 43 -9.50 1.17 11.72
C THR A 43 -9.87 -0.20 11.13
N ILE A 44 -9.48 -1.29 11.78
CA ILE A 44 -9.85 -2.65 11.33
C ILE A 44 -11.38 -2.80 11.27
N GLU A 45 -12.06 -2.17 12.22
CA GLU A 45 -13.51 -2.18 12.37
C GLU A 45 -14.18 -1.43 11.21
N ASP A 46 -13.65 -0.26 10.84
CA ASP A 46 -14.11 0.52 9.69
C ASP A 46 -13.90 -0.25 8.38
N LEU A 47 -12.70 -0.84 8.20
CA LEU A 47 -12.37 -1.67 7.04
C LEU A 47 -13.29 -2.89 6.95
N ALA A 48 -13.58 -3.52 8.08
CA ALA A 48 -14.47 -4.67 8.17
C ALA A 48 -15.90 -4.30 7.75
N CYS A 49 -16.42 -3.19 8.28
CA CYS A 49 -17.73 -2.67 7.94
C CYS A 49 -17.85 -2.36 6.43
N GLN A 50 -16.90 -1.59 5.89
CA GLN A 50 -16.91 -1.14 4.49
C GLN A 50 -16.76 -2.30 3.50
N MET A 51 -15.94 -3.30 3.83
CA MET A 51 -15.75 -4.47 2.97
C MET A 51 -16.81 -5.55 3.19
N ASN A 52 -17.77 -5.34 4.09
CA ASN A 52 -18.77 -6.33 4.52
C ASN A 52 -18.11 -7.66 4.96
N LYS A 53 -17.10 -7.57 5.82
CA LYS A 53 -16.33 -8.70 6.36
C LYS A 53 -16.25 -8.62 7.88
N SER A 54 -15.82 -9.72 8.52
CA SER A 54 -15.51 -9.68 9.96
C SER A 54 -14.15 -8.99 10.22
N PRO A 55 -13.96 -8.35 11.39
CA PRO A 55 -12.66 -7.82 11.81
C PRO A 55 -11.54 -8.87 11.81
N SER A 56 -11.87 -10.13 12.14
CA SER A 56 -10.92 -11.24 12.07
C SER A 56 -10.46 -11.52 10.64
N THR A 57 -11.36 -11.43 9.66
CA THR A 57 -11.02 -11.60 8.25
C THR A 57 -10.08 -10.49 7.79
N ILE A 58 -10.35 -9.24 8.18
CA ILE A 58 -9.46 -8.12 7.86
C ILE A 58 -8.08 -8.32 8.47
N ARG A 59 -8.00 -8.69 9.77
CA ARG A 59 -6.72 -9.01 10.42
C ARG A 59 -5.95 -10.10 9.68
N ASN A 60 -6.61 -11.19 9.29
CA ASN A 60 -5.96 -12.27 8.54
C ASN A 60 -5.46 -11.80 7.16
N GLN A 61 -6.22 -10.95 6.46
CA GLN A 61 -5.75 -10.35 5.20
C GLN A 61 -4.53 -9.44 5.43
N MET A 62 -4.52 -8.61 6.49
CA MET A 62 -3.37 -7.77 6.85
C MET A 62 -2.13 -8.61 7.20
N TYR A 63 -2.30 -9.72 7.95
CA TYR A 63 -1.21 -10.64 8.25
C TYR A 63 -0.64 -11.26 6.97
N SER A 64 -1.50 -11.75 6.07
CA SER A 64 -1.07 -12.30 4.78
C SER A 64 -0.31 -11.27 3.93
N ILE A 65 -0.77 -10.01 3.89
CA ILE A 65 -0.05 -8.92 3.21
C ILE A 65 1.34 -8.70 3.82
N ARG A 66 1.45 -8.73 5.16
CA ARG A 66 2.74 -8.57 5.87
C ARG A 66 3.71 -9.71 5.58
N GLU A 67 3.23 -10.95 5.53
CA GLU A 67 4.04 -12.09 5.13
C GLU A 67 4.55 -11.92 3.70
N LYS A 68 3.68 -11.51 2.78
CA LYS A 68 4.06 -11.26 1.38
C LYS A 68 5.04 -10.09 1.24
N ALA A 69 4.90 -9.07 2.07
CA ALA A 69 5.83 -7.95 2.13
C ALA A 69 7.24 -8.43 2.54
N ALA A 70 7.34 -9.28 3.56
CA ALA A 70 8.62 -9.86 3.98
C ALA A 70 9.29 -10.67 2.86
N GLU A 71 8.52 -11.41 2.04
CA GLU A 71 9.03 -12.17 0.89
C GLU A 71 9.63 -11.29 -0.22
N VAL A 72 9.25 -10.02 -0.33
CA VAL A 72 9.67 -9.13 -1.43
C VAL A 72 10.73 -8.11 -1.04
N GLY A 73 11.40 -8.34 0.08
CA GLY A 73 12.52 -7.51 0.53
C GLY A 73 12.09 -6.30 1.35
N TYR A 74 10.94 -6.36 2.03
CA TYR A 74 10.82 -5.65 3.29
C TYR A 74 11.72 -6.33 4.35
N ASP A 75 12.03 -5.61 5.43
CA ASP A 75 12.67 -6.20 6.61
C ASP A 75 11.91 -7.44 7.08
N LYS A 76 12.58 -8.34 7.82
CA LYS A 76 12.05 -9.67 8.22
C LYS A 76 10.66 -9.63 8.89
N TYR A 77 10.22 -8.48 9.40
CA TYR A 77 8.89 -8.27 9.97
C TYR A 77 8.35 -6.86 9.66
N PRO A 78 7.81 -6.58 8.46
CA PRO A 78 7.27 -5.27 8.19
C PRO A 78 6.06 -5.00 9.09
N THR A 79 6.02 -3.82 9.68
CA THR A 79 4.83 -3.36 10.41
C THR A 79 3.76 -2.96 9.40
N TRP A 80 2.49 -3.12 9.78
CA TRP A 80 1.38 -2.64 8.95
C TRP A 80 1.54 -1.15 8.61
N HIS A 81 1.95 -0.35 9.59
CA HIS A 81 2.21 1.07 9.42
C HIS A 81 3.27 1.37 8.34
N ARG A 82 4.38 0.60 8.29
CA ARG A 82 5.40 0.79 7.26
C ARG A 82 4.87 0.47 5.86
N ILE A 83 4.10 -0.60 5.73
CA ILE A 83 3.48 -0.98 4.45
C ILE A 83 2.53 0.12 3.97
N LEU A 84 1.73 0.71 4.86
CA LEU A 84 0.84 1.82 4.51
C LEU A 84 1.59 3.07 4.04
N ILE A 85 2.72 3.43 4.69
CA ILE A 85 3.54 4.56 4.24
C ILE A 85 4.07 4.32 2.82
N ASP A 86 4.67 3.14 2.59
CA ASP A 86 5.24 2.81 1.29
C ASP A 86 4.15 2.74 0.20
N ALA A 87 2.97 2.19 0.53
CA ALA A 87 1.81 2.16 -0.35
C ALA A 87 1.25 3.56 -0.66
N GLY A 88 1.20 4.46 0.33
CA GLY A 88 0.82 5.86 0.13
C GLY A 88 1.76 6.60 -0.82
N ILE A 89 3.08 6.41 -0.66
CA ILE A 89 4.09 6.94 -1.57
C ILE A 89 3.88 6.40 -2.99
N TYR A 90 3.66 5.09 -3.11
CA TYR A 90 3.43 4.43 -4.39
C TYR A 90 2.18 4.96 -5.11
N PHE A 91 1.03 5.06 -4.43
CA PHE A 91 -0.20 5.57 -5.06
C PHE A 91 -0.09 7.06 -5.41
N ALA A 92 0.57 7.87 -4.59
CA ALA A 92 0.85 9.27 -4.90
C ALA A 92 1.75 9.39 -6.16
N TYR A 93 2.74 8.52 -6.30
CA TYR A 93 3.58 8.43 -7.50
C TYR A 93 2.76 8.05 -8.74
N CYS A 94 1.92 7.01 -8.66
CA CYS A 94 1.08 6.57 -9.77
C CYS A 94 0.13 7.67 -10.27
N GLN A 95 -0.43 8.49 -9.37
CA GLN A 95 -1.31 9.61 -9.74
C GLN A 95 -0.59 10.73 -10.51
N GLN A 96 0.73 10.85 -10.36
CA GLN A 96 1.54 11.86 -11.04
C GLN A 96 1.99 11.42 -12.44
N ILE A 97 1.91 10.12 -12.76
CA ILE A 97 2.24 9.63 -14.09
C ILE A 97 1.13 10.09 -15.04
N PRO A 98 1.44 10.93 -16.06
CA PRO A 98 0.43 11.32 -17.04
C PRO A 98 -0.12 10.06 -17.70
N VAL A 99 -1.42 9.82 -17.55
CA VAL A 99 -2.10 8.76 -18.28
C VAL A 99 -2.13 9.20 -19.73
N THR A 100 -1.14 8.79 -20.52
CA THR A 100 -1.22 8.83 -21.98
C THR A 100 -2.37 7.93 -22.37
N LYS A 101 -3.55 8.52 -22.54
CA LYS A 101 -4.67 7.89 -23.23
C LYS A 101 -4.17 7.57 -24.64
N SER A 102 -3.94 6.29 -24.92
CA SER A 102 -3.80 5.80 -26.30
C SER A 102 -5.18 5.76 -26.94
#